data_AF-A0A067PFS6-F1
#
_entry.id   AF-A0A067PFS6-F1
#
_cell.length_a   1.000
_cell.length_b   1.000
_cell.length_c   1.000
_cell.angle_alpha   90.00
_cell.angle_beta   90.00
_cell.angle_gamma   90.00
#
_symmetry.space_group_name_H-M   'P 1'
#
loop_
_entity.id
_entity.type
_entity.pdbx_description
1 polymer ?
#
loop_
_entity_poly.entity_id
_entity_poly.type
_entity_poly.pdbx_seq_one_letter_code
_entity_poly.pdbx_strand_id
1 'polypeptide(L)'
;PTWVAVWIMSKCDDIDPETNKVKGLDQAHAGYGTAQKMRASVSHMFSRVLARGLHPWMPNPMQPGKFIGNPSMSLTVSQYMISLRRRRVRAGEIVTSARAMDESTMKALYNFN
;
A
#
# COMPACT_ATOMS: atom_id res chain seq x y z
N PRO A 1 0.37 13.26 1.27
CA PRO A 1 0.39 11.78 1.18
C PRO A 1 -1.00 11.12 0.96
N THR A 2 -2.10 11.80 1.30
CA THR A 2 -3.48 11.30 1.13
C THR A 2 -3.81 10.89 -0.30
N TRP A 3 -3.25 11.58 -1.30
CA TRP A 3 -3.42 11.24 -2.72
C TRP A 3 -2.98 9.81 -3.06
N VAL A 4 -1.97 9.26 -2.36
CA VAL A 4 -1.56 7.85 -2.54
C VAL A 4 -2.67 6.92 -2.08
N ALA A 5 -3.26 7.21 -0.91
CA ALA A 5 -4.35 6.41 -0.37
C ALA A 5 -5.61 6.51 -1.24
N VAL A 6 -5.95 7.70 -1.72
CA VAL A 6 -7.08 7.92 -2.65
C VAL A 6 -6.86 7.20 -3.98
N TRP A 7 -5.64 7.23 -4.52
CA TRP A 7 -5.31 6.50 -5.74
C TRP A 7 -5.49 5.00 -5.56
N ILE A 8 -4.98 4.43 -4.47
CA ILE A 8 -5.21 3.01 -4.14
C ILE A 8 -6.69 2.73 -3.94
N MET A 9 -7.43 3.59 -3.22
CA MET A 9 -8.86 3.46 -2.95
C MET A 9 -9.69 3.43 -4.23
N SER A 10 -9.37 4.29 -5.20
CA SER A 10 -10.06 4.34 -6.49
C SER A 10 -9.99 3.00 -7.24
N LYS A 11 -8.92 2.22 -7.07
CA LYS A 11 -8.68 0.97 -7.80
C LYS A 11 -8.92 -0.31 -7.00
N CYS A 12 -8.68 -0.26 -5.70
CA CYS A 12 -8.56 -1.47 -4.86
C CYS A 12 -9.52 -1.49 -3.67
N ASP A 13 -10.42 -0.51 -3.54
CA ASP A 13 -11.44 -0.47 -2.48
C ASP A 13 -12.83 -0.52 -3.10
N ASP A 14 -13.80 -0.99 -2.31
CA ASP A 14 -15.20 -1.07 -2.70
C ASP A 14 -15.89 0.27 -2.48
N ILE A 15 -15.23 1.19 -1.76
CA ILE A 15 -15.69 2.55 -1.54
C ILE A 15 -15.12 3.44 -2.66
N ASP A 16 -16.00 4.23 -3.26
CA ASP A 16 -15.63 5.28 -4.19
C ASP A 16 -15.10 6.51 -3.44
N PRO A 17 -13.88 7.01 -3.76
CA PRO A 17 -13.27 8.11 -3.02
C PRO A 17 -13.92 9.48 -3.24
N GLU A 18 -14.72 9.66 -4.30
CA GLU A 18 -15.35 10.95 -4.63
C GLU A 18 -16.74 11.05 -3.99
N THR A 19 -17.50 9.96 -4.06
CA THR A 19 -18.90 9.90 -3.59
C THR A 19 -19.05 9.28 -2.21
N ASN A 20 -18.01 8.61 -1.70
CA ASN A 20 -18.00 7.86 -0.45
C ASN A 20 -19.09 6.76 -0.39
N LYS A 21 -19.54 6.28 -1.55
CA LYS A 21 -20.53 5.19 -1.68
C LYS A 21 -19.84 3.89 -2.06
N VAL A 22 -20.53 2.77 -1.81
CA VAL A 22 -20.09 1.46 -2.32
C VAL A 22 -20.21 1.46 -3.84
N LYS A 23 -19.16 1.03 -4.53
CA LYS A 23 -19.12 0.86 -5.98
C LYS A 23 -20.11 -0.20 -6.42
N GLY A 24 -20.66 -0.02 -7.62
CA GLY A 24 -21.58 -0.99 -8.20
C GLY A 24 -20.91 -2.35 -8.42
N LEU A 25 -21.71 -3.42 -8.43
CA LEU A 25 -21.22 -4.79 -8.64
C LEU A 25 -20.59 -4.99 -10.03
N ASP A 26 -20.95 -4.13 -10.98
CA ASP A 26 -20.38 -4.02 -12.32
C ASP A 26 -18.96 -3.45 -12.33
N GLN A 27 -18.56 -2.76 -11.26
CA GLN A 27 -17.28 -2.09 -11.16
C GLN A 27 -16.25 -3.00 -10.48
N ALA A 28 -15.49 -3.73 -11.30
CA ALA A 28 -14.40 -4.57 -10.80
C ALA A 28 -13.36 -3.75 -10.03
N HIS A 29 -13.03 -4.21 -8.82
CA HIS A 29 -11.95 -3.65 -8.00
C HIS A 29 -10.80 -4.67 -7.89
N ALA A 30 -9.57 -4.18 -7.86
CA ALA A 30 -8.41 -5.04 -7.69
C ALA A 30 -8.25 -5.49 -6.22
N GLY A 31 -7.66 -6.67 -6.02
CA GLY A 31 -7.40 -7.21 -4.68
C GLY A 31 -6.30 -6.48 -3.90
N TYR A 32 -6.13 -6.84 -2.64
CA TYR A 32 -5.12 -6.29 -1.74
C TYR A 32 -3.68 -6.46 -2.27
N GLY A 33 -3.40 -7.55 -2.99
CA GLY A 33 -2.09 -7.75 -3.63
C GLY A 33 -1.76 -6.65 -4.64
N THR A 34 -2.75 -6.15 -5.38
CA THR A 34 -2.57 -5.00 -6.29
C THR A 34 -2.35 -3.71 -5.52
N ALA A 35 -3.09 -3.49 -4.43
CA ALA A 35 -2.86 -2.35 -3.54
C ALA A 35 -1.43 -2.33 -2.97
N GLN A 36 -0.87 -3.49 -2.60
CA GLN A 36 0.52 -3.62 -2.16
C GLN A 36 1.50 -3.20 -3.27
N LYS A 37 1.28 -3.65 -4.51
CA LYS A 37 2.12 -3.28 -5.66
C LYS A 37 2.05 -1.78 -5.97
N MET A 38 0.86 -1.18 -5.89
CA MET A 38 0.68 0.28 -6.06
C MET A 38 1.42 1.07 -4.96
N ARG A 39 1.33 0.64 -3.71
CA ARG A 39 2.10 1.26 -2.62
C ARG A 39 3.60 1.10 -2.83
N ALA A 40 4.03 -0.06 -3.29
CA ALA A 40 5.43 -0.37 -3.56
C ALA A 40 5.99 0.46 -4.72
N SER A 41 5.21 0.72 -5.78
CA SER A 41 5.65 1.55 -6.90
C SER A 41 5.91 3.01 -6.49
N VAL A 42 5.02 3.59 -5.66
CA VAL A 42 5.25 4.91 -5.06
C VAL A 42 6.50 4.87 -4.17
N SER A 43 6.62 3.83 -3.34
CA SER A 43 7.78 3.69 -2.48
C SER A 43 9.08 3.66 -3.28
N HIS A 44 9.12 2.88 -4.36
CA HIS A 44 10.27 2.74 -5.25
C HIS A 44 10.61 4.06 -5.95
N MET A 45 9.62 4.76 -6.52
CA MET A 45 9.83 6.05 -7.17
C MET A 45 10.49 7.06 -6.23
N PHE A 46 9.95 7.21 -5.01
CA PHE A 46 10.49 8.18 -4.05
C PHE A 46 11.84 7.75 -3.47
N SER A 47 12.04 6.46 -3.20
CA SER A 47 13.29 5.96 -2.61
C SER A 47 14.45 5.92 -3.61
N ARG A 48 14.22 5.39 -4.81
CA ARG A 48 15.27 5.14 -5.82
C ARG A 48 15.42 6.28 -6.82
N VAL A 49 14.32 6.68 -7.45
CA VAL A 49 14.38 7.65 -8.57
C VAL A 49 14.58 9.07 -8.04
N LEU A 50 13.85 9.45 -6.99
CA LEU A 50 13.94 10.78 -6.38
C LEU A 50 14.98 10.87 -5.25
N ALA A 51 15.66 9.76 -4.94
CA ALA A 51 16.65 9.66 -3.87
C ALA A 51 16.18 10.24 -2.51
N ARG A 52 14.88 10.14 -2.21
CA ARG A 52 14.28 10.62 -0.94
C ARG A 52 14.31 9.57 0.17
N GLY A 53 14.95 8.43 -0.09
CA GLY A 53 15.19 7.36 0.87
C GLY A 53 13.91 6.73 1.41
N LEU A 54 14.04 6.14 2.61
CA LEU A 54 12.95 5.51 3.38
C LEU A 54 12.43 6.42 4.49
N HIS A 55 12.76 7.71 4.47
CA HIS A 55 12.36 8.64 5.52
C HIS A 55 10.84 8.84 5.53
N PRO A 56 10.23 8.96 6.72
CA PRO A 56 8.82 9.31 6.85
C PRO A 56 8.48 10.60 6.11
N TRP A 57 7.27 10.68 5.56
CA TRP A 57 6.77 11.90 4.94
C TRP A 57 6.54 13.00 5.97
N MET A 58 7.35 14.06 5.94
CA MET A 58 7.32 15.13 6.95
C MET A 58 7.55 16.52 6.33
N PRO A 59 7.05 17.60 6.97
CA PRO A 59 7.34 18.97 6.52
C PRO A 59 8.85 19.24 6.46
N ASN A 60 9.28 20.00 5.47
CA ASN A 60 10.66 20.42 5.35
C ASN A 60 10.91 21.59 6.34
N PRO A 61 11.79 21.42 7.34
CA PRO A 61 12.07 22.48 8.31
C PRO A 61 12.72 23.72 7.68
N MET A 62 13.41 23.55 6.55
CA MET A 62 14.11 24.64 5.86
C MET A 62 13.28 25.31 4.75
N GLN A 63 12.18 24.69 4.32
CA GLN A 63 11.34 25.20 3.24
C GLN A 63 9.86 25.03 3.60
N PRO A 64 9.25 26.02 4.29
CA PRO A 64 7.84 25.98 4.65
C PRO A 64 6.95 25.68 3.43
N GLY A 65 5.94 24.84 3.62
CA GLY A 65 5.03 24.39 2.56
C GLY A 65 5.57 23.24 1.71
N LYS A 66 6.85 22.89 1.80
CA LYS A 66 7.41 21.69 1.16
C LYS A 66 7.50 20.53 2.14
N PHE A 67 7.50 19.33 1.58
CA PHE A 67 7.63 18.08 2.33
C PHE A 67 8.83 17.29 1.82
N ILE A 68 9.42 16.51 2.72
CA ILE A 68 10.53 15.59 2.43
C ILE A 68 10.14 14.15 2.80
N GLY A 69 10.93 13.20 2.30
CA GLY A 69 10.74 11.78 2.54
C GLY A 69 9.79 11.12 1.53
N ASN A 70 9.24 9.98 1.92
CA ASN A 70 8.46 9.12 1.05
C ASN A 70 6.97 9.12 1.46
N PRO A 71 6.04 9.59 0.61
CA PRO A 71 4.62 9.66 0.95
C PRO A 71 4.00 8.28 1.21
N SER A 72 4.57 7.21 0.64
CA SER A 72 4.17 5.82 0.90
C SER A 72 4.48 5.35 2.33
N MET A 73 5.42 6.03 3.01
CA MET A 73 5.81 5.78 4.40
C MET A 73 5.03 6.65 5.39
N SER A 74 4.05 7.44 4.96
CA SER A 74 3.26 8.25 5.88
C SER A 74 2.36 7.39 6.77
N LEU A 75 2.00 7.95 7.93
CA LEU A 75 1.04 7.34 8.85
C LEU A 75 -0.32 7.13 8.14
N THR A 76 -0.80 8.13 7.40
CA THR A 76 -2.07 8.08 6.65
C THR A 76 -2.13 6.88 5.69
N VAL A 77 -1.10 6.67 4.87
CA VAL A 77 -1.07 5.56 3.90
C VAL A 77 -0.97 4.22 4.63
N SER A 78 -0.16 4.15 5.70
CA SER A 78 0.00 2.93 6.50
C SER A 78 -1.30 2.52 7.18
N GLN A 79 -2.00 3.47 7.82
CA GLN A 79 -3.30 3.23 8.44
C GLN A 79 -4.35 2.82 7.41
N TYR A 80 -4.38 3.48 6.25
CA TYR A 80 -5.28 3.11 5.16
C TYR A 80 -5.06 1.66 4.70
N MET A 81 -3.80 1.26 4.45
CA MET A 81 -3.48 -0.10 4.01
C MET A 81 -3.86 -1.16 5.04
N ILE A 82 -3.65 -0.89 6.34
CA ILE A 82 -4.07 -1.80 7.43
C ILE A 82 -5.59 -1.97 7.42
N SER A 83 -6.32 -0.87 7.31
CA SER A 83 -7.79 -0.88 7.27
C SER A 83 -8.31 -1.60 6.02
N LEU A 84 -7.72 -1.35 4.86
CA LEU A 84 -8.05 -2.03 3.61
C LEU A 84 -7.82 -3.55 3.74
N ARG A 85 -6.66 -3.97 4.25
CA ARG A 85 -6.36 -5.39 4.48
C ARG A 85 -7.42 -6.06 5.36
N ARG A 86 -7.81 -5.41 6.46
CA ARG A 86 -8.83 -5.94 7.38
C ARG A 86 -10.19 -6.08 6.69
N ARG A 87 -10.62 -5.11 5.89
CA ARG A 87 -11.87 -5.20 5.11
C ARG A 87 -11.82 -6.34 4.11
N ARG A 88 -10.71 -6.48 3.37
CA ARG A 88 -10.52 -7.55 2.38
C ARG A 88 -10.53 -8.94 2.99
N VAL A 89 -9.86 -9.13 4.13
CA VAL A 89 -9.90 -10.40 4.88
C VAL A 89 -11.32 -10.74 5.34
N ARG A 90 -12.10 -9.75 5.83
CA ARG A 90 -13.50 -9.97 6.21
C ARG A 90 -14.40 -10.32 5.02
N ALA A 91 -14.09 -9.80 3.84
CA ALA A 91 -14.78 -10.13 2.59
C ALA A 91 -14.36 -11.49 2.01
N GLY A 92 -13.47 -12.24 2.69
CA GLY A 92 -13.01 -13.56 2.26
C GLY A 92 -11.82 -13.54 1.30
N GLU A 93 -11.19 -12.38 1.05
CA GLU A 93 -9.97 -12.33 0.24
C GLU A 93 -8.82 -13.04 0.99
N ILE A 94 -8.28 -14.08 0.38
CA ILE A 94 -7.13 -14.81 0.92
C ILE A 94 -5.88 -13.97 0.68
N VAL A 95 -5.27 -13.49 1.76
CA VAL A 95 -4.01 -12.73 1.70
C VAL A 95 -2.89 -13.67 1.24
N THR A 96 -2.45 -13.47 0.00
CA THR A 96 -1.57 -14.39 -0.74
C THR A 96 -0.21 -14.65 -0.07
N SER A 97 0.28 -13.75 0.78
CA SER A 97 1.62 -13.89 1.41
C SER A 97 1.75 -15.11 2.33
N ALA A 98 0.66 -15.56 2.95
CA ALA A 98 0.73 -16.68 3.90
C ALA A 98 0.99 -18.04 3.23
N ARG A 99 0.74 -18.17 1.92
CA ARG A 99 1.02 -19.40 1.15
C ARG A 99 2.39 -19.41 0.46
N ALA A 100 3.08 -18.26 0.41
CA ALA A 100 4.36 -18.16 -0.28
C ALA A 100 5.56 -18.68 0.54
N MET A 101 5.37 -18.89 1.84
CA MET A 101 6.39 -19.41 2.74
C MET A 101 5.84 -20.64 3.45
N ASP A 102 6.00 -21.79 2.81
CA ASP A 102 5.74 -23.09 3.41
C ASP A 102 7.00 -23.62 4.12
N GLU A 103 6.82 -24.71 4.87
CA GLU A 103 7.92 -25.40 5.55
C GLU A 103 9.03 -25.77 4.56
N SER A 104 8.66 -26.18 3.34
CA SER A 104 9.61 -26.57 2.30
C SER A 104 10.48 -25.38 1.85
N THR A 105 9.89 -24.21 1.63
CA THR A 105 10.60 -22.97 1.30
C THR A 105 11.51 -22.52 2.44
N MET A 106 11.04 -22.63 3.70
CA MET A 106 11.86 -22.29 4.87
C MET A 106 13.06 -23.22 5.04
N LYS A 107 12.87 -24.52 4.80
CA LYS A 107 13.93 -25.52 4.88
C LYS A 107 14.96 -25.36 3.76
N ALA A 108 14.51 -25.02 2.54
CA ALA A 108 15.40 -24.69 1.43
C ALA A 108 16.26 -23.45 1.73
N LEU A 109 15.66 -22.42 2.36
CA LEU A 109 16.38 -21.21 2.76
C LEU A 109 17.41 -21.45 3.86
N TYR A 110 17.11 -22.35 4.81
CA TYR A 110 18.05 -22.79 5.85
C TYR A 110 19.25 -23.53 5.25
N ASN A 111 19.02 -24.46 4.32
CA ASN A 111 20.10 -25.24 3.69
C ASN A 111 20.97 -24.41 2.73
N PHE A 112 20.47 -23.26 2.25
CA PHE A 112 21.22 -22.38 1.36
C PHE A 112 22.22 -21.47 2.11
N ASN A 113 21.97 -21.20 3.40
CA ASN A 113 22.88 -20.45 4.27
C ASN A 113 23.87 -21.37 4.98
#